data_AF-A0A943Q158-F1
#
_entry.id   AF-A0A943Q158-F1
#
_cell.length_a   1.000
_cell.length_b   1.000
_cell.length_c   1.000
_cell.angle_alpha   90.00
_cell.angle_beta   90.00
_cell.angle_gamma   90.00
#
_symmetry.space_group_name_H-M   'P 1'
#
loop_
_entity.id
_entity.type
_entity.pdbx_description
1 polymer ?
#
loop_
_entity_poly.entity_id
_entity_poly.type
_entity_poly.pdbx_seq_one_letter_code
_entity_poly.pdbx_strand_id
1 'polypeptide(L)'
;MLKVASTENRTGILLSGNWEDLNALYDAISNLLGEEGFYKGYDDVSTRILGLSYELRHAYQGDRETFSSEDGTPCYATRLLWPEVLFDTYALCDYVTLAKGKKSYLRAEIPDLNEEVRRHFAERLDTDIALIRFFQCLVWAELKKVIGEKRYKKLPEYFELHSFFGAATGDFKNYCLPYLDMLNVKYLRTKPERRESFLATTAGRIISMDAEYQQIKKEIEAYALENDIPVTEVSIGNYDYPEEIVW
;
A
#
# COMPACT_ATOMS: atom_id res chain seq x y z
N MET A 1 -12.68 11.72 11.40
CA MET A 1 -12.95 10.62 10.46
C MET A 1 -11.92 10.66 9.35
N LEU A 2 -11.31 9.50 9.08
CA LEU A 2 -10.36 9.28 7.98
C LEU A 2 -10.94 9.72 6.63
N LYS A 3 -10.14 10.41 5.81
CA LYS A 3 -10.50 10.91 4.48
C LYS A 3 -9.34 10.69 3.51
N VAL A 4 -9.69 10.35 2.27
CA VAL A 4 -8.78 10.27 1.12
C VAL A 4 -9.30 11.20 0.04
N ALA A 5 -8.42 12.06 -0.47
CA ALA A 5 -8.70 12.93 -1.60
C ALA A 5 -7.49 12.96 -2.54
N SER A 6 -7.72 13.06 -3.84
CA SER A 6 -6.63 13.23 -4.81
C SER A 6 -5.92 14.56 -4.62
N THR A 7 -4.60 14.58 -4.80
CA THR A 7 -3.85 15.84 -4.89
C THR A 7 -4.20 16.61 -6.18
N GLU A 8 -3.88 17.91 -6.21
CA GLU A 8 -4.28 18.81 -7.31
C GLU A 8 -3.83 18.29 -8.68
N ASN A 9 -2.56 17.90 -8.80
CA ASN A 9 -2.02 17.36 -10.05
C ASN A 9 -2.22 15.85 -10.18
N ARG A 10 -3.03 15.24 -9.31
CA ARG A 10 -3.30 13.80 -9.26
C ARG A 10 -2.02 12.98 -9.18
N THR A 11 -0.97 13.50 -8.54
CA THR A 11 0.27 12.75 -8.31
C THR A 11 0.07 11.64 -7.28
N GLY A 12 -0.84 11.90 -6.34
CA GLY A 12 -1.14 10.98 -5.27
C GLY A 12 -2.44 11.30 -4.59
N ILE A 13 -2.51 10.86 -3.34
CA ILE A 13 -3.61 11.17 -2.43
C ILE A 13 -3.11 12.01 -1.26
N LEU A 14 -4.02 12.79 -0.70
CA LEU A 14 -3.95 13.35 0.64
C LEU A 14 -4.76 12.42 1.56
N LEU A 15 -4.08 11.71 2.45
CA LEU A 15 -4.69 10.92 3.51
C LEU A 15 -4.75 11.77 4.77
N SER A 16 -5.95 11.96 5.32
CA SER A 16 -6.16 12.87 6.45
C SER A 16 -7.14 12.34 7.49
N GLY A 17 -7.02 12.83 8.72
CA GLY A 17 -7.86 12.47 9.85
C GLY A 17 -7.47 13.23 11.11
N ASN A 18 -8.19 13.04 12.20
CA ASN A 18 -7.71 13.47 13.52
C ASN A 18 -6.62 12.49 14.02
N TRP A 19 -6.08 12.75 15.21
CA TRP A 19 -5.04 11.89 15.79
C TRP A 19 -5.51 10.44 15.95
N GLU A 20 -6.74 10.22 16.44
CA GLU A 20 -7.30 8.88 16.65
C GLU A 20 -7.47 8.12 15.34
N ASP A 21 -7.92 8.78 14.27
CA ASP A 21 -8.12 8.16 12.95
C ASP A 21 -6.79 7.60 12.39
N LEU A 22 -5.73 8.42 12.41
CA LEU A 22 -4.44 8.04 11.82
C LEU A 22 -3.66 7.08 12.72
N ASN A 23 -3.69 7.29 14.05
CA ASN A 23 -3.04 6.39 14.99
C ASN A 23 -3.71 5.00 14.98
N ALA A 24 -5.04 4.94 14.92
CA ALA A 24 -5.73 3.66 14.81
C ALA A 24 -5.39 2.92 13.51
N LEU A 25 -5.26 3.63 12.38
CA LEU A 25 -4.86 3.01 11.12
C LEU A 25 -3.42 2.50 11.17
N TYR A 26 -2.51 3.27 11.76
CA TYR A 26 -1.12 2.86 12.00
C TYR A 26 -1.06 1.58 12.85
N ASP A 27 -1.78 1.54 13.97
CA ASP A 27 -1.83 0.36 14.86
C ASP A 27 -2.43 -0.85 14.12
N ALA A 28 -3.51 -0.66 13.38
CA ALA A 28 -4.16 -1.72 12.63
C ALA A 28 -3.23 -2.34 11.57
N ILE A 29 -2.51 -1.51 10.80
CA ILE A 29 -1.53 -1.99 9.81
C ILE A 29 -0.42 -2.76 10.51
N SER A 30 0.16 -2.20 11.57
CA SER A 30 1.26 -2.83 12.32
C SER A 30 0.85 -4.18 12.90
N ASN A 31 -0.33 -4.25 13.53
CA ASN A 31 -0.89 -5.50 14.07
C ASN A 31 -1.19 -6.52 12.96
N LEU A 32 -1.60 -6.08 11.76
CA LEU A 32 -1.91 -7.00 10.67
C LEU A 32 -0.63 -7.62 10.07
N LEU A 33 0.43 -6.82 9.89
CA LEU A 33 1.73 -7.29 9.41
C LEU A 33 2.35 -8.31 10.38
N GLY A 34 2.18 -8.07 11.68
CA GLY A 34 2.71 -8.94 12.73
C GLY A 34 4.22 -8.81 12.88
N GLU A 35 4.85 -9.91 13.29
CA GLU A 35 6.29 -9.95 13.55
C GLU A 35 7.11 -9.91 12.26
N GLU A 36 8.19 -9.12 12.28
CA GLU A 36 9.13 -9.01 11.17
C GLU A 36 9.71 -10.37 10.81
N GLY A 37 9.85 -10.67 9.51
CA GLY A 37 10.40 -11.95 9.05
C GLY A 37 9.44 -13.14 9.16
N PHE A 38 8.26 -12.99 9.76
CA PHE A 38 7.38 -14.12 10.04
C PHE A 38 6.78 -14.72 8.75
N TYR A 39 6.23 -13.86 7.89
CA TYR A 39 5.64 -14.28 6.62
C TYR A 39 6.71 -14.38 5.53
N LYS A 40 7.30 -15.57 5.38
CA LYS A 40 8.38 -15.82 4.40
C LYS A 40 8.05 -15.32 2.99
N GLY A 41 8.94 -14.48 2.44
CA GLY A 41 8.81 -13.90 1.10
C GLY A 41 7.95 -12.64 1.07
N TYR A 42 7.51 -12.13 2.22
CA TYR A 42 6.82 -10.84 2.33
C TYR A 42 7.73 -9.77 2.96
N ASP A 43 9.01 -10.05 3.22
CA ASP A 43 9.91 -9.15 3.94
C ASP A 43 10.03 -7.77 3.28
N ASP A 44 10.25 -7.76 1.97
CA ASP A 44 10.31 -6.54 1.17
C ASP A 44 8.95 -5.83 1.10
N VAL A 45 7.87 -6.60 0.95
CA VAL A 45 6.49 -6.07 0.92
C VAL A 45 6.12 -5.40 2.24
N SER A 46 6.43 -6.05 3.36
CA SER A 46 6.26 -5.51 4.71
C SER A 46 7.04 -4.21 4.84
N THR A 47 8.30 -4.19 4.38
CA THR A 47 9.15 -2.99 4.42
C THR A 47 8.52 -1.83 3.64
N ARG A 48 7.94 -2.10 2.47
CA ARG A 48 7.26 -1.08 1.67
C ARG A 48 5.99 -0.57 2.36
N ILE A 49 5.14 -1.45 2.90
CA ILE A 49 3.94 -1.07 3.68
C ILE A 49 4.31 -0.31 4.95
N LEU A 50 5.42 -0.65 5.61
CA LEU A 50 5.91 0.11 6.77
C LEU A 50 6.29 1.56 6.39
N GLY A 51 6.56 1.85 5.12
CA GLY A 51 6.66 3.22 4.60
C GLY A 51 5.36 4.01 4.75
N LEU A 52 4.20 3.38 4.53
CA LEU A 52 2.90 3.99 4.84
C LEU A 52 2.75 4.24 6.36
N SER A 53 3.11 3.27 7.19
CA SER A 53 3.09 3.44 8.65
C SER A 53 3.99 4.60 9.11
N TYR A 54 5.16 4.77 8.48
CA TYR A 54 6.06 5.89 8.73
C TYR A 54 5.39 7.23 8.42
N GLU A 55 4.75 7.35 7.24
CA GLU A 55 4.05 8.58 6.85
C GLU A 55 2.84 8.89 7.73
N LEU A 56 2.07 7.87 8.15
CA LEU A 56 0.97 8.03 9.12
C LEU A 56 1.47 8.57 10.45
N ARG A 57 2.56 7.98 10.98
CA ARG A 57 3.16 8.38 12.24
C ARG A 57 3.61 9.82 12.22
N HIS A 58 4.37 10.21 11.21
CA HIS A 58 4.81 11.60 11.06
C HIS A 58 3.65 12.57 10.84
N ALA A 59 2.57 12.14 10.18
CA ALA A 59 1.38 12.97 10.04
C ALA A 59 0.74 13.29 11.40
N TYR A 60 0.35 12.30 12.19
CA TYR A 60 -0.33 12.56 13.46
C TYR A 60 0.60 13.13 14.56
N GLN A 61 1.92 13.08 14.36
CA GLN A 61 2.91 13.79 15.18
C GLN A 61 3.03 15.28 14.83
N GLY A 62 2.43 15.72 13.71
CA GLY A 62 2.49 17.10 13.24
C GLY A 62 3.72 17.42 12.38
N ASP A 63 4.48 16.41 11.95
CA ASP A 63 5.67 16.57 11.08
C ASP A 63 5.31 16.62 9.58
N ARG A 64 4.02 16.56 9.25
CA ARG A 64 3.47 16.71 7.89
C ARG A 64 2.45 17.85 7.88
N GLU A 65 1.36 17.70 7.14
CA GLU A 65 0.34 18.73 7.03
C GLU A 65 -0.60 18.73 8.23
N THR A 66 -0.90 19.91 8.77
CA THR A 66 -1.85 20.11 9.86
C THR A 66 -2.88 21.15 9.48
N PHE A 67 -4.15 20.93 9.82
CA PHE A 67 -5.23 21.88 9.59
C PHE A 67 -6.33 21.70 10.63
N SER A 68 -7.28 22.64 10.70
CA SER A 68 -8.47 22.50 11.55
C SER A 68 -9.66 22.12 10.68
N SER A 69 -10.47 21.17 11.12
CA SER A 69 -11.77 20.90 10.53
C SER A 69 -12.77 22.03 10.83
N GLU A 70 -13.94 21.98 10.18
CA GLU A 70 -14.99 23.01 10.31
C GLU A 70 -15.47 23.23 11.76
N ASP A 71 -15.40 22.19 12.59
CA ASP A 71 -15.73 22.20 14.02
C ASP A 71 -14.56 22.64 14.93
N GLY A 72 -13.40 22.97 14.34
CA GLY A 72 -12.19 23.37 15.07
C GLY A 72 -11.32 22.22 15.57
N THR A 73 -11.66 20.96 15.25
CA THR A 73 -10.84 19.80 15.65
C THR A 73 -9.51 19.79 14.88
N PRO A 74 -8.36 19.61 15.55
CA PRO A 74 -7.08 19.43 14.87
C PRO A 74 -7.06 18.17 13.99
N CYS A 75 -6.67 18.34 12.74
CA CYS A 75 -6.50 17.29 11.75
C CYS A 75 -5.08 17.30 11.19
N TYR A 76 -4.67 16.12 10.76
CA TYR A 76 -3.34 15.83 10.23
C TYR A 76 -3.50 15.20 8.86
N ALA A 77 -2.50 15.37 8.01
CA ALA A 77 -2.47 14.75 6.69
C ALA A 77 -1.05 14.45 6.21
N THR A 78 -0.95 13.47 5.33
CA THR A 78 0.25 13.18 4.55
C THR A 78 -0.12 12.95 3.09
N ARG A 79 0.85 13.23 2.19
CA ARG A 79 0.72 12.97 0.76
C ARG A 79 1.43 11.68 0.41
N LEU A 80 0.73 10.82 -0.32
CA LEU A 80 1.22 9.51 -0.71
C LEU A 80 1.06 9.34 -2.21
N LEU A 81 2.06 8.79 -2.89
CA LEU A 81 1.99 8.56 -4.34
C LEU A 81 0.86 7.58 -4.68
N TRP A 82 0.19 7.83 -5.80
CA TRP A 82 -0.90 6.96 -6.25
C TRP A 82 -0.47 5.50 -6.43
N PRO A 83 0.64 5.18 -7.14
CA PRO A 83 1.03 3.79 -7.32
C PRO A 83 1.44 3.11 -6.01
N GLU A 84 2.07 3.83 -5.08
CA GLU A 84 2.40 3.32 -3.73
C GLU A 84 1.15 2.93 -2.95
N VAL A 85 0.16 3.83 -2.85
CA VAL A 85 -1.06 3.55 -2.10
C VAL A 85 -1.84 2.40 -2.73
N LEU A 86 -1.87 2.31 -4.06
CA LEU A 86 -2.50 1.18 -4.74
C LEU A 86 -1.79 -0.13 -4.39
N PHE A 87 -0.46 -0.15 -4.43
CA PHE A 87 0.32 -1.30 -3.98
C PHE A 87 0.00 -1.68 -2.54
N ASP A 88 0.03 -0.73 -1.60
CA ASP A 88 -0.26 -0.97 -0.18
C ASP A 88 -1.66 -1.56 -0.01
N THR A 89 -2.67 -0.98 -0.67
CA THR A 89 -4.04 -1.48 -0.58
C THR A 89 -4.19 -2.91 -1.07
N TYR A 90 -3.46 -3.31 -2.12
CA TYR A 90 -3.50 -4.68 -2.62
C TYR A 90 -2.72 -5.63 -1.72
N ALA A 91 -1.49 -5.26 -1.37
CA ALA A 91 -0.63 -6.09 -0.55
C ALA A 91 -1.27 -6.38 0.81
N LEU A 92 -1.96 -5.41 1.43
CA LEU A 92 -2.72 -5.60 2.67
C LEU A 92 -3.82 -6.68 2.56
N CYS A 93 -4.35 -6.98 1.36
CA CYS A 93 -5.30 -8.09 1.19
C CYS A 93 -4.67 -9.45 1.48
N ASP A 94 -3.40 -9.65 1.14
CA ASP A 94 -2.67 -10.87 1.46
C ASP A 94 -2.50 -11.02 2.97
N TYR A 95 -2.11 -9.95 3.66
CA TYR A 95 -1.97 -9.98 5.12
C TYR A 95 -3.29 -10.23 5.84
N VAL A 96 -4.43 -9.72 5.32
CA VAL A 96 -5.75 -10.10 5.85
C VAL A 96 -5.98 -11.61 5.73
N THR A 97 -5.58 -12.22 4.60
CA THR A 97 -5.70 -13.67 4.38
C THR A 97 -4.74 -14.45 5.29
N LEU A 98 -3.50 -14.00 5.42
CA LEU A 98 -2.47 -14.61 6.26
C LEU A 98 -2.85 -14.57 7.74
N ALA A 99 -3.28 -13.41 8.25
CA ALA A 99 -3.65 -13.21 9.64
C ALA A 99 -4.90 -14.04 10.05
N LYS A 100 -5.86 -14.21 9.13
CA LYS A 100 -7.03 -15.09 9.34
C LYS A 100 -6.71 -16.57 9.13
N GLY A 101 -5.64 -16.88 8.39
CA GLY A 101 -5.27 -18.23 8.02
C GLY A 101 -4.65 -19.07 9.14
N LYS A 102 -4.50 -20.37 8.88
CA LYS A 102 -3.84 -21.32 9.80
C LYS A 102 -2.37 -20.99 10.04
N LYS A 103 -1.72 -20.28 9.11
CA LYS A 103 -0.32 -19.85 9.16
C LYS A 103 -0.14 -18.46 9.77
N SER A 104 -1.15 -17.92 10.44
CA SER A 104 -1.07 -16.61 11.10
C SER A 104 0.00 -16.58 12.19
N TYR A 105 0.69 -15.45 12.33
CA TYR A 105 1.67 -15.23 13.41
C TYR A 105 1.05 -15.34 14.80
N LEU A 106 -0.25 -15.02 14.93
CA LEU A 106 -1.02 -15.15 16.16
C LEU A 106 -1.23 -16.59 16.62
N ARG A 107 -1.00 -17.58 15.73
CA ARG A 107 -1.16 -19.01 16.02
C ARG A 107 0.19 -19.75 16.08
N ALA A 108 1.28 -19.04 15.84
CA ALA A 108 2.61 -19.61 15.83
C ALA A 108 3.32 -19.39 17.17
N GLU A 109 4.21 -20.31 17.51
CA GLU A 109 5.15 -20.12 18.61
C GLU A 109 6.25 -19.17 18.17
N ILE A 110 6.16 -17.91 18.62
CA ILE A 110 7.16 -16.87 18.39
C ILE A 110 7.85 -16.60 19.73
N PRO A 111 9.18 -16.80 19.85
CA PRO A 111 9.90 -16.72 21.12
C PRO A 111 9.72 -15.40 21.89
N ASP A 112 9.69 -14.28 21.17
CA ASP A 112 9.69 -12.93 21.78
C ASP A 112 8.29 -12.31 21.90
N LEU A 113 7.25 -12.99 21.41
CA LEU A 113 5.88 -12.51 21.49
C LEU A 113 5.20 -13.02 22.78
N ASN A 114 5.09 -12.15 23.78
CA ASN A 114 4.34 -12.42 25.01
C ASN A 114 2.87 -12.78 24.70
N GLU A 115 2.34 -13.79 25.40
CA GLU A 115 0.95 -14.26 25.30
C GLU A 115 -0.09 -13.16 25.58
N GLU A 116 0.19 -12.20 26.46
CA GLU A 116 -0.70 -11.05 26.69
C GLU A 116 -0.81 -10.14 25.46
N VAL A 117 0.32 -9.83 24.83
CA VAL A 117 0.39 -9.04 23.60
C VAL A 117 -0.28 -9.79 22.44
N ARG A 118 0.00 -11.09 22.32
CA ARG A 118 -0.67 -11.96 21.34
C ARG A 118 -2.19 -11.95 21.50
N ARG A 119 -2.68 -12.06 22.73
CA ARG A 119 -4.12 -12.01 23.02
C ARG A 119 -4.72 -10.67 22.64
N HIS A 120 -4.05 -9.57 22.99
CA HIS A 120 -4.48 -8.23 22.63
C HIS A 120 -4.62 -8.07 21.10
N PHE A 121 -3.63 -8.51 20.32
CA PHE A 121 -3.69 -8.47 18.86
C PHE A 121 -4.80 -9.39 18.30
N ALA A 122 -4.97 -10.58 18.88
CA ALA A 122 -6.04 -11.49 18.48
C ALA A 122 -7.45 -10.92 18.74
N GLU A 123 -7.65 -10.24 19.86
CA GLU A 123 -8.92 -9.58 20.21
C GLU A 123 -9.22 -8.40 19.29
N ARG A 124 -8.19 -7.67 18.85
CA ARG A 124 -8.32 -6.53 17.95
C ARG A 124 -8.44 -6.89 16.48
N LEU A 125 -8.02 -8.09 16.07
CA LEU A 125 -7.82 -8.46 14.67
C LEU A 125 -9.01 -8.12 13.76
N ASP A 126 -10.24 -8.42 14.18
CA ASP A 126 -11.43 -8.13 13.36
C ASP A 126 -11.70 -6.63 13.22
N THR A 127 -11.45 -5.84 14.27
CA THR A 127 -11.55 -4.37 14.24
C THR A 127 -10.44 -3.75 13.40
N ASP A 128 -9.21 -4.23 13.54
CA ASP A 128 -8.07 -3.76 12.75
C ASP A 128 -8.28 -4.07 11.25
N ILE A 129 -8.78 -5.26 10.92
CA ILE A 129 -9.15 -5.61 9.54
C ILE A 129 -10.29 -4.73 9.03
N ALA A 130 -11.30 -4.44 9.84
CA ALA A 130 -12.40 -3.56 9.44
C ALA A 130 -11.90 -2.13 9.12
N LEU A 131 -10.96 -1.61 9.91
CA LEU A 131 -10.37 -0.29 9.68
C LEU A 131 -9.50 -0.26 8.41
N ILE A 132 -8.70 -1.30 8.17
CA ILE A 132 -7.91 -1.44 6.93
C ILE A 132 -8.83 -1.53 5.70
N ARG A 133 -9.91 -2.30 5.80
CA ARG A 133 -10.92 -2.39 4.73
C ARG A 133 -11.62 -1.06 4.50
N PHE A 134 -11.88 -0.28 5.55
CA PHE A 134 -12.40 1.07 5.42
C PHE A 134 -11.43 2.00 4.69
N PHE A 135 -10.14 1.99 5.05
CA PHE A 135 -9.10 2.72 4.34
C PHE A 135 -9.03 2.33 2.85
N GLN A 136 -8.98 1.03 2.54
CA GLN A 136 -8.99 0.54 1.16
C GLN A 136 -10.23 1.02 0.40
N CYS A 137 -11.41 0.96 1.00
CA CYS A 137 -12.64 1.48 0.40
C CYS A 137 -12.55 2.98 0.07
N LEU A 138 -11.93 3.80 0.93
CA LEU A 138 -11.72 5.22 0.66
C LEU A 138 -10.79 5.44 -0.53
N VAL A 139 -9.68 4.68 -0.62
CA VAL A 139 -8.76 4.71 -1.76
C VAL A 139 -9.48 4.31 -3.05
N TRP A 140 -10.22 3.21 -3.05
CA TRP A 140 -10.96 2.73 -4.21
C TRP A 140 -12.04 3.70 -4.67
N ALA A 141 -12.78 4.29 -3.72
CA ALA A 141 -13.79 5.29 -4.01
C ALA A 141 -13.15 6.53 -4.66
N GLU A 142 -11.99 6.97 -4.18
CA GLU A 142 -11.27 8.10 -4.77
C GLU A 142 -10.68 7.77 -6.14
N LEU A 143 -10.04 6.60 -6.30
CA LEU A 143 -9.54 6.13 -7.58
C LEU A 143 -10.64 6.13 -8.65
N LYS A 144 -11.82 5.61 -8.28
CA LYS A 144 -12.99 5.56 -9.15
C LYS A 144 -13.43 6.95 -9.63
N LYS A 145 -13.39 7.96 -8.77
CA LYS A 145 -13.68 9.36 -9.15
C LYS A 145 -12.63 9.88 -10.14
N VAL A 146 -11.36 9.59 -9.89
CA VAL A 146 -10.25 10.07 -10.74
C VAL A 146 -10.33 9.44 -12.12
N ILE A 147 -10.30 8.11 -12.23
CA ILE A 147 -10.18 7.43 -13.53
C ILE A 147 -11.52 7.26 -14.27
N GLY A 148 -12.63 7.55 -13.57
CA GLY A 148 -13.99 7.41 -14.06
C GLY A 148 -14.49 5.96 -14.10
N GLU A 149 -15.81 5.79 -13.97
CA GLU A 149 -16.51 4.49 -13.90
C GLU A 149 -16.09 3.53 -15.03
N LYS A 150 -15.98 4.02 -16.27
CA LYS A 150 -15.71 3.18 -17.44
C LYS A 150 -14.33 2.52 -17.38
N ARG A 151 -13.31 3.21 -16.85
CA ARG A 151 -11.96 2.63 -16.69
C ARG A 151 -11.90 1.79 -15.43
N TYR A 152 -12.54 2.25 -14.36
CA TYR A 152 -12.64 1.52 -13.11
C TYR A 152 -13.22 0.11 -13.32
N LYS A 153 -14.32 -0.02 -14.09
CA LYS A 153 -14.93 -1.31 -14.43
C LYS A 153 -14.06 -2.30 -15.22
N LYS A 154 -12.94 -1.81 -15.77
CA LYS A 154 -11.99 -2.63 -16.55
C LYS A 154 -10.76 -3.02 -15.75
N LEU A 155 -10.59 -2.49 -14.55
CA LEU A 155 -9.52 -2.96 -13.68
C LEU A 155 -9.74 -4.45 -13.40
N PRO A 156 -8.68 -5.28 -13.39
CA PRO A 156 -8.79 -6.69 -13.03
C PRO A 156 -9.59 -6.91 -11.75
N GLU A 157 -9.41 -5.99 -10.79
CA GLU A 157 -10.10 -6.02 -9.50
C GLU A 157 -11.57 -5.59 -9.54
N TYR A 158 -12.13 -4.96 -10.58
CA TYR A 158 -13.59 -4.72 -10.60
C TYR A 158 -14.36 -6.04 -10.46
N PHE A 159 -13.80 -7.15 -10.95
CA PHE A 159 -14.37 -8.48 -10.77
C PHE A 159 -14.09 -9.08 -9.37
N GLU A 160 -12.97 -8.71 -8.73
CA GLU A 160 -12.55 -9.23 -7.42
C GLU A 160 -13.13 -8.46 -6.24
N LEU A 161 -13.20 -7.13 -6.33
CA LEU A 161 -13.83 -6.25 -5.35
C LEU A 161 -15.35 -6.51 -5.26
N HIS A 162 -15.98 -6.91 -6.38
CA HIS A 162 -17.37 -7.35 -6.40
C HIS A 162 -17.56 -8.82 -6.04
N SER A 163 -16.49 -9.62 -6.03
CA SER A 163 -16.44 -10.95 -5.40
C SER A 163 -16.15 -10.82 -3.89
N PHE A 164 -16.81 -9.83 -3.27
CA PHE A 164 -16.95 -9.61 -1.84
C PHE A 164 -16.81 -10.95 -1.09
N PHE A 165 -15.75 -11.08 -0.28
CA PHE A 165 -15.48 -12.19 0.65
C PHE A 165 -14.78 -13.46 0.15
N GLY A 166 -14.20 -13.55 -1.06
CA GLY A 166 -13.53 -14.81 -1.44
C GLY A 166 -12.44 -14.74 -2.50
N ALA A 167 -11.19 -14.67 -2.05
CA ALA A 167 -10.08 -15.37 -2.69
C ALA A 167 -9.57 -14.91 -4.08
N ALA A 168 -9.51 -13.61 -4.34
CA ALA A 168 -8.40 -13.11 -5.18
C ALA A 168 -7.31 -12.55 -4.30
N THR A 169 -6.31 -13.40 -4.12
CA THR A 169 -5.00 -13.00 -3.63
C THR A 169 -4.20 -12.69 -4.89
N GLY A 170 -3.91 -11.41 -5.13
CA GLY A 170 -2.71 -11.12 -5.91
C GLY A 170 -1.58 -11.62 -5.03
N ASP A 171 -0.88 -12.69 -5.40
CA ASP A 171 0.19 -13.23 -4.56
C ASP A 171 1.37 -12.24 -4.57
N PHE A 172 1.38 -11.29 -3.63
CA PHE A 172 2.43 -10.29 -3.49
C PHE A 172 3.70 -10.90 -2.87
N LYS A 173 3.70 -12.19 -2.53
CA LYS A 173 4.90 -12.87 -2.09
C LYS A 173 6.01 -12.74 -3.14
N ASN A 174 7.17 -12.28 -2.70
CA ASN A 174 8.34 -12.00 -3.51
C ASN A 174 8.02 -11.01 -4.65
N TYR A 175 7.19 -10.00 -4.38
CA TYR A 175 6.91 -8.93 -5.34
C TYR A 175 8.19 -8.17 -5.67
N CYS A 176 8.43 -7.90 -6.95
CA CYS A 176 9.62 -7.18 -7.41
C CYS A 176 9.47 -5.66 -7.15
N LEU A 177 9.94 -5.17 -5.99
CA LEU A 177 9.82 -3.75 -5.63
C LEU A 177 10.45 -2.77 -6.64
N PRO A 178 11.62 -3.04 -7.27
CA PRO A 178 12.15 -2.12 -8.26
C PRO A 178 11.22 -1.91 -9.47
N TYR A 179 10.32 -2.87 -9.76
CA TYR A 179 9.26 -2.66 -10.75
C TYR A 179 8.24 -1.62 -10.29
N LEU A 180 7.86 -1.62 -9.01
CA LEU A 180 7.00 -0.59 -8.44
C LEU A 180 7.68 0.78 -8.52
N ASP A 181 8.97 0.86 -8.19
CA ASP A 181 9.74 2.11 -8.30
C ASP A 181 9.79 2.63 -9.73
N MET A 182 9.98 1.74 -10.71
CA MET A 182 9.86 2.09 -12.13
C MET A 182 8.46 2.64 -12.46
N LEU A 183 7.39 2.03 -11.95
CA LEU A 183 6.03 2.52 -12.16
C LEU A 183 5.81 3.90 -11.52
N ASN A 184 6.31 4.14 -10.31
CA ASN A 184 6.28 5.44 -9.66
C ASN A 184 6.96 6.51 -10.51
N VAL A 185 8.17 6.24 -10.99
CA VAL A 185 8.92 7.21 -11.80
C VAL A 185 8.25 7.45 -13.15
N LYS A 186 7.73 6.41 -13.82
CA LYS A 186 6.91 6.55 -15.03
C LYS A 186 5.67 7.43 -14.75
N TYR A 187 5.04 7.25 -13.60
CA TYR A 187 3.86 8.00 -13.20
C TYR A 187 4.17 9.47 -12.93
N LEU A 188 5.22 9.74 -12.16
CA LEU A 188 5.69 11.08 -11.83
C LEU A 188 6.05 11.89 -13.08
N ARG A 189 6.75 11.25 -14.04
CA ARG A 189 7.13 11.86 -15.32
C ARG A 189 5.96 12.02 -16.30
N THR A 190 4.80 11.42 -16.02
CA THR A 190 3.60 11.63 -16.83
C THR A 190 3.03 13.01 -16.54
N LYS A 191 2.78 13.77 -17.61
CA LYS A 191 2.16 15.11 -17.51
C LYS A 191 0.80 15.05 -16.80
N PRO A 192 0.44 16.03 -15.96
CA PRO A 192 -0.80 16.01 -15.17
C PRO A 192 -2.06 15.66 -15.96
N GLU A 193 -2.19 16.17 -17.20
CA GLU A 193 -3.38 15.98 -18.04
C GLU A 193 -3.55 14.53 -18.51
N ARG A 194 -2.48 13.73 -18.48
CA ARG A 194 -2.47 12.32 -18.90
C ARG A 194 -2.48 11.34 -17.73
N ARG A 195 -2.27 11.81 -16.49
CA ARG A 195 -2.16 10.97 -15.30
C ARG A 195 -3.42 10.14 -15.05
N GLU A 196 -4.59 10.63 -15.40
CA GLU A 196 -5.83 9.87 -15.27
C GLU A 196 -5.83 8.55 -16.06
N SER A 197 -5.47 8.61 -17.34
CA SER A 197 -5.39 7.42 -18.19
C SER A 197 -4.27 6.50 -17.75
N PHE A 198 -3.13 7.09 -17.36
CA PHE A 198 -1.97 6.33 -16.97
C PHE A 198 -2.14 5.68 -15.59
N LEU A 199 -2.91 6.28 -14.68
CA LEU A 199 -3.25 5.74 -13.37
C LEU A 199 -4.03 4.44 -13.50
N ALA A 200 -5.04 4.39 -14.39
CA ALA A 200 -5.80 3.16 -14.63
C ALA A 200 -4.89 2.02 -15.15
N THR A 201 -3.96 2.33 -16.05
CA THR A 201 -2.96 1.36 -16.52
C THR A 201 -2.01 0.94 -15.42
N THR A 202 -1.56 1.88 -14.58
CA THR A 202 -0.63 1.62 -13.47
C THR A 202 -1.28 0.71 -12.42
N ALA A 203 -2.51 1.01 -12.02
CA ALA A 203 -3.31 0.15 -11.14
C ALA A 203 -3.41 -1.27 -11.72
N GLY A 204 -3.78 -1.39 -13.00
CA GLY A 204 -3.88 -2.68 -13.68
C GLY A 204 -2.57 -3.48 -13.66
N ARG A 205 -1.42 -2.83 -13.88
CA ARG A 205 -0.09 -3.45 -13.90
C ARG A 205 0.39 -3.95 -12.54
N ILE A 206 0.13 -3.19 -11.47
CA ILE A 206 0.48 -3.59 -10.11
C ILE A 206 -0.18 -4.94 -9.77
N ILE A 207 -1.44 -5.10 -10.18
CA ILE A 207 -2.28 -6.28 -9.87
C ILE A 207 -1.96 -7.45 -10.78
N SER A 208 -1.93 -7.20 -12.09
CA SER A 208 -1.93 -8.28 -13.08
C SER A 208 -0.63 -9.06 -13.07
N MET A 209 0.48 -8.43 -12.64
CA MET A 209 1.82 -9.01 -12.69
C MET A 209 2.06 -9.69 -14.04
N ASP A 210 1.70 -8.97 -15.10
CA ASP A 210 1.63 -9.46 -16.47
C ASP A 210 3.01 -9.83 -17.05
N ALA A 211 3.03 -10.17 -18.34
CA ALA A 211 4.27 -10.57 -19.02
C ALA A 211 5.39 -9.52 -18.93
N GLU A 212 5.06 -8.22 -18.88
CA GLU A 212 6.06 -7.15 -18.70
C GLU A 212 6.68 -7.23 -17.29
N TYR A 213 5.84 -7.39 -16.26
CA TYR A 213 6.31 -7.59 -14.90
C TYR A 213 7.19 -8.84 -14.76
N GLN A 214 6.76 -10.00 -15.29
CA GLN A 214 7.53 -11.24 -15.19
C GLN A 214 8.89 -11.14 -15.89
N GLN A 215 8.94 -10.48 -17.05
CA GLN A 215 10.19 -10.27 -17.78
C GLN A 215 11.14 -9.37 -16.98
N ILE A 216 10.67 -8.23 -16.48
CA ILE A 216 11.49 -7.29 -15.70
C ILE A 216 11.95 -7.94 -14.39
N LYS A 217 11.07 -8.65 -13.68
CA LYS A 217 11.42 -9.39 -12.47
C LYS A 217 12.57 -10.36 -12.72
N LYS A 218 12.49 -11.14 -13.80
CA LYS A 218 13.54 -12.11 -14.17
C LYS A 218 14.88 -11.42 -14.49
N GLU A 219 14.85 -10.29 -15.19
CA GLU A 219 16.07 -9.52 -15.51
C GLU A 219 16.71 -8.96 -14.24
N ILE A 220 15.91 -8.43 -13.32
CA ILE A 220 16.37 -7.90 -12.04
C ILE A 220 16.96 -9.02 -11.17
N GLU A 221 16.27 -10.16 -11.06
CA GLU A 221 16.75 -11.31 -10.28
C GLU A 221 18.07 -11.86 -10.85
N ALA A 222 18.20 -11.93 -12.17
CA ALA A 222 19.43 -12.34 -12.83
C ALA A 222 20.58 -11.35 -12.54
N TYR A 223 20.32 -10.04 -12.64
CA TYR A 223 21.31 -9.01 -12.34
C TYR A 223 21.74 -9.03 -10.86
N ALA A 224 20.78 -9.15 -9.94
CA ALA A 224 21.02 -9.27 -8.51
C ALA A 224 21.94 -10.46 -8.19
N LEU A 225 21.65 -11.62 -8.80
CA LEU A 225 22.45 -12.83 -8.65
C LEU A 225 23.86 -12.68 -9.23
N GLU A 226 24.00 -12.08 -10.42
CA GLU A 226 25.30 -11.87 -11.07
C GLU A 226 26.21 -10.92 -10.28
N ASN A 227 25.64 -9.97 -9.53
CA ASN A 227 26.36 -8.94 -8.79
C ASN A 227 26.40 -9.16 -7.26
N ASP A 228 25.82 -10.25 -6.76
CA ASP A 228 25.74 -10.57 -5.32
C ASP A 228 25.13 -9.45 -4.47
N ILE A 229 24.03 -8.86 -4.95
CA ILE A 229 23.27 -7.82 -4.24
C ILE A 229 21.81 -8.23 -4.03
N PRO A 230 21.12 -7.70 -3.00
CA PRO A 230 19.68 -7.90 -2.83
C PRO A 230 18.87 -7.39 -4.04
N VAL A 231 17.78 -8.09 -4.38
CA VAL A 231 16.86 -7.68 -5.46
C VAL A 231 16.32 -6.26 -5.24
N THR A 232 16.10 -5.86 -3.99
CA THR A 232 15.61 -4.54 -3.60
C THR A 232 16.63 -3.42 -3.81
N GLU A 233 17.92 -3.72 -3.92
CA GLU A 233 18.97 -2.74 -4.19
C GLU A 233 19.22 -2.52 -5.69
N VAL A 234 18.61 -3.34 -6.55
CA VAL A 234 18.75 -3.19 -8.00
C VAL A 234 18.00 -1.95 -8.48
N SER A 235 18.74 -0.96 -8.94
CA SER A 235 18.19 0.24 -9.57
C SER A 235 18.04 0.05 -11.08
N ILE A 236 16.85 0.31 -11.61
CA ILE A 236 16.61 0.27 -13.07
C ILE A 236 17.12 1.58 -13.68
N GLY A 237 18.13 1.49 -14.54
CA GLY A 237 18.76 2.65 -15.18
C GLY A 237 17.76 3.58 -15.87
N ASN A 238 17.98 4.89 -15.72
CA ASN A 238 17.11 5.98 -16.19
C ASN A 238 15.77 6.14 -15.43
N TYR A 239 15.54 5.44 -14.33
CA TYR A 239 14.34 5.60 -13.49
C TYR A 239 14.67 6.22 -12.13
N ASP A 240 15.40 7.33 -12.13
CA ASP A 240 15.58 8.13 -10.92
C ASP A 240 14.31 8.94 -10.62
N TYR A 241 13.95 8.96 -9.34
CA TYR A 241 12.89 9.83 -8.83
C TYR A 241 13.27 11.30 -9.06
N PRO A 242 12.29 12.16 -9.44
CA PRO A 242 12.55 13.59 -9.54
C PRO A 242 12.88 14.18 -8.17
N GLU A 243 13.77 15.18 -8.13
CA GLU A 243 14.13 15.89 -6.89
C GLU A 243 12.92 16.57 -6.25
N GLU A 244 12.01 17.08 -7.09
CA GLU A 244 10.78 17.72 -6.65
C GLU A 244 9.55 16.98 -7.18
N ILE A 245 8.62 16.70 -6.27
CA ILE A 245 7.32 16.10 -6.58
C ILE A 245 6.27 17.21 -6.62
N VAL A 246 5.74 17.46 -7.83
CA VAL A 246 4.58 18.35 -8.02
C VAL A 246 3.32 17.59 -7.66
N TRP A 247 2.71 17.89 -6.52
CA TRP A 247 1.55 17.16 -5.98
C TRP A 247 0.23 17.47 -6.69
#